data_AF-A0A1C6GAW9-F1
#
_entry.id   AF-A0A1C6GAW9-F1
#
_cell.length_a   1.000
_cell.length_b   1.000
_cell.length_c   1.000
_cell.angle_alpha   90.00
_cell.angle_beta   90.00
_cell.angle_gamma   90.00
#
_symmetry.space_group_name_H-M   'P 1'
#
loop_
_entity.id
_entity.type
_entity.pdbx_description
1 polymer ?
#
loop_
_entity_poly.entity_id
_entity_poly.type
_entity_poly.pdbx_seq_one_letter_code
_entity_poly.pdbx_strand_id
1 'polypeptide(L)'
;MPCYQPLWAIPDINPRTGKPYLTKNGKTKYHIFGSEKPLLDDPHLITIPCGKCIGCRLEYSRQWANRCLLEMKEHDSAYFVTLTYNDWHVPISHYIDQTTGEFCDVQTLRKRDYQLFMKRLRFAFPDQQIRFYAAGEYGPKTYRPHYHAILFGLKLDDLEPYGMSDQNYPYYWSKSLQKVWDEGENLQNLYEKVEKKPLQVYQNVLQYIQGCKESITPLAKQKR
;
A
#
# COMPACT_ATOMS: atom_id res chain seq x y z
N MET A 1 -13.06 4.69 15.27
CA MET A 1 -14.39 4.16 14.88
C MET A 1 -14.71 2.92 15.71
N PRO A 2 -15.98 2.55 15.94
CA PRO A 2 -16.27 1.35 16.72
C PRO A 2 -15.89 0.10 15.92
N CYS A 3 -15.15 -0.80 16.55
CA CYS A 3 -15.00 -2.16 16.07
C CYS A 3 -16.35 -2.87 16.22
N TYR A 4 -16.85 -3.52 15.17
CA TYR A 4 -18.16 -4.20 15.21
C TYR A 4 -18.14 -5.52 16.00
N GLN A 5 -16.96 -6.10 16.20
CA GLN A 5 -16.76 -7.34 16.95
C GLN A 5 -15.52 -7.18 17.83
N PRO A 6 -15.56 -6.37 18.89
CA PRO A 6 -14.41 -6.20 19.77
C PRO A 6 -14.07 -7.52 20.47
N LEU A 7 -12.79 -7.69 20.82
CA LEU A 7 -12.31 -8.85 21.56
C LEU A 7 -12.11 -8.45 23.02
N TRP A 8 -12.45 -9.34 23.94
CA TRP A 8 -12.18 -9.20 25.36
C TRP A 8 -10.74 -9.60 25.65
N ALA A 9 -10.06 -8.78 26.44
CA ALA A 9 -8.67 -9.01 26.80
C ALA A 9 -8.36 -8.46 28.20
N ILE A 10 -7.34 -9.03 28.84
CA ILE A 10 -6.81 -8.58 30.12
C ILE A 10 -5.29 -8.37 29.97
N PRO A 11 -4.72 -7.29 30.52
CA PRO A 11 -3.27 -7.11 30.54
C PRO A 11 -2.61 -8.25 31.33
N ASP A 12 -1.56 -8.82 30.77
CA ASP A 12 -0.75 -9.83 31.44
C ASP A 12 0.09 -9.11 32.52
N ILE A 13 -0.29 -9.21 33.80
CA ILE A 13 0.32 -8.48 34.91
C ILE A 13 1.33 -9.36 35.65
N ASN A 14 2.49 -8.80 35.95
CA ASN A 14 3.48 -9.45 36.80
C ASN A 14 3.02 -9.39 38.27
N PRO A 15 2.74 -10.54 38.92
CA PRO A 15 2.18 -10.58 40.27
C PRO A 15 3.13 -10.04 41.34
N ARG A 16 4.44 -9.99 41.09
CA ARG A 16 5.43 -9.45 42.04
C ARG A 16 5.55 -7.93 42.01
N THR A 17 5.28 -7.32 40.86
CA THR A 17 5.51 -5.87 40.66
C THR A 17 4.24 -5.08 40.39
N GLY A 18 3.12 -5.76 40.11
CA GLY A 18 1.86 -5.13 39.70
C GLY A 18 1.92 -4.46 38.33
N LYS A 19 3.02 -4.60 37.58
CA LYS A 19 3.20 -3.97 36.27
C LYS A 19 2.87 -4.95 35.14
N PRO A 20 2.32 -4.46 34.01
CA PRO A 20 2.09 -5.31 32.85
C PRO A 20 3.39 -5.81 32.23
N TYR A 21 3.40 -7.05 31.76
CA TYR A 21 4.44 -7.55 30.86
C TYR A 21 4.39 -6.80 29.54
N LEU A 22 5.57 -6.58 28.95
CA LEU A 22 5.72 -5.91 27.67
C LEU A 22 6.09 -6.91 26.58
N THR A 23 5.60 -6.65 25.38
CA THR A 23 6.03 -7.30 24.14
C THR A 23 7.45 -6.84 23.76
N LYS A 24 8.08 -7.52 22.79
CA LYS A 24 9.40 -7.12 22.25
C LYS A 24 9.45 -5.67 21.77
N ASN A 25 8.30 -5.10 21.42
CA ASN A 25 8.16 -3.73 20.94
C ASN A 25 7.81 -2.72 22.06
N GLY A 26 7.95 -3.11 23.33
CA GLY A 26 7.67 -2.25 24.49
C GLY A 26 6.19 -1.98 24.76
N LYS A 27 5.27 -2.63 24.04
CA LYS A 27 3.81 -2.48 24.26
C LYS A 27 3.31 -3.47 25.28
N THR A 28 2.31 -3.09 26.09
CA THR A 28 1.60 -4.00 27.01
C THR A 28 1.17 -5.28 26.31
N LYS A 29 1.47 -6.41 26.94
CA LYS A 29 1.02 -7.74 26.52
C LYS A 29 -0.36 -7.99 27.09
N TYR A 30 -1.26 -8.52 26.26
CA TYR A 30 -2.62 -8.85 26.63
C TYR A 30 -2.88 -10.34 26.42
N HIS A 31 -3.63 -10.94 27.35
CA HIS A 31 -4.27 -12.23 27.15
C HIS A 31 -5.64 -11.99 26.52
N ILE A 32 -5.93 -12.63 25.38
CA ILE A 32 -7.14 -12.39 24.58
C ILE A 32 -8.08 -13.58 24.71
N PHE A 33 -9.34 -13.34 25.08
CA PHE A 33 -10.35 -14.37 25.31
C PHE A 33 -11.24 -14.64 24.09
N GLY A 34 -11.41 -13.66 23.21
CA GLY A 34 -12.27 -13.75 22.03
C GLY A 34 -13.39 -12.71 22.04
N SER A 35 -14.42 -12.91 21.23
CA SER A 35 -15.57 -11.98 21.13
C SER A 35 -16.58 -12.14 22.26
N GLU A 36 -16.64 -13.33 22.87
CA GLU A 36 -17.54 -13.60 23.98
C GLU A 36 -17.00 -13.00 25.28
N LYS A 37 -17.88 -12.41 26.07
CA LYS A 37 -17.49 -11.84 27.36
C LYS A 37 -17.13 -12.99 28.31
N PRO A 38 -15.90 -13.03 28.85
CA PRO A 38 -15.56 -14.05 29.82
C PRO A 38 -16.42 -13.89 31.09
N LEU A 39 -16.71 -15.00 31.77
CA LEU A 39 -17.39 -15.00 33.08
C LEU A 39 -16.50 -14.45 34.22
N LEU A 40 -15.31 -13.96 33.89
CA LEU A 40 -14.34 -13.41 34.82
C LEU A 40 -14.72 -11.97 35.19
N ASP A 41 -14.95 -11.74 36.48
CA ASP A 41 -15.18 -10.41 37.04
C ASP A 41 -13.85 -9.79 37.50
N ASP A 42 -13.06 -9.33 36.52
CA ASP A 42 -11.76 -8.70 36.74
C ASP A 42 -11.83 -7.21 36.37
N PRO A 43 -11.38 -6.28 37.25
CA PRO A 43 -11.42 -4.84 37.00
C PRO A 43 -10.53 -4.41 35.82
N HIS A 44 -9.58 -5.25 35.38
CA HIS A 44 -8.70 -5.00 34.25
C HIS A 44 -9.24 -5.55 32.93
N LEU A 45 -10.46 -6.10 32.92
CA LEU A 45 -11.11 -6.59 31.71
C LEU A 45 -11.43 -5.42 30.77
N ILE A 46 -10.83 -5.44 29.57
CA ILE A 46 -11.01 -4.41 28.55
C ILE A 46 -11.45 -5.01 27.21
N THR A 47 -11.90 -4.15 26.31
CA THR A 47 -12.16 -4.50 24.92
C THR A 47 -11.09 -3.92 24.00
N ILE A 48 -10.64 -4.71 23.03
CA ILE A 48 -9.66 -4.33 22.01
C ILE A 48 -10.25 -4.52 20.60
N PRO A 49 -9.82 -3.74 19.59
CA PRO A 49 -10.28 -3.93 18.22
C PRO A 49 -9.84 -5.27 17.65
N CYS A 50 -10.70 -5.98 16.91
CA CYS A 50 -10.37 -7.30 16.36
C CYS A 50 -9.42 -7.27 15.15
N GLY A 51 -9.24 -6.11 14.53
CA GLY A 51 -8.38 -5.93 13.35
C GLY A 51 -8.91 -6.53 12.05
N LYS A 52 -10.04 -7.24 12.08
CA LYS A 52 -10.57 -8.00 10.93
C LYS A 52 -11.91 -7.49 10.38
N CYS A 53 -12.78 -6.98 11.25
CA CYS A 53 -14.10 -6.49 10.82
C CYS A 53 -14.00 -5.28 9.89
N ILE A 54 -15.06 -5.00 9.13
CA ILE A 54 -15.11 -3.87 8.19
C ILE A 54 -14.78 -2.53 8.87
N GLY A 55 -15.26 -2.30 10.09
CA GLY A 55 -14.94 -1.09 10.87
C GLY A 55 -13.45 -0.96 11.19
N CYS A 56 -12.79 -2.05 11.58
CA CYS A 56 -11.34 -2.06 11.80
C CYS A 56 -10.55 -1.84 10.51
N ARG A 57 -10.97 -2.44 9.40
CA ARG A 57 -10.32 -2.28 8.08
C ARG A 57 -10.46 -0.85 7.55
N LEU A 58 -11.64 -0.24 7.69
CA LEU A 58 -11.88 1.16 7.33
C LEU A 58 -11.08 2.12 8.21
N GLU A 59 -11.00 1.85 9.52
CA GLU A 59 -10.19 2.63 10.44
C GLU A 59 -8.70 2.53 10.12
N TYR A 60 -8.20 1.33 9.84
CA TYR A 60 -6.82 1.12 9.42
C TYR A 60 -6.48 1.90 8.13
N SER A 61 -7.35 1.81 7.12
CA SER A 61 -7.21 2.58 5.87
C SER A 61 -7.20 4.09 6.15
N ARG A 62 -8.14 4.59 6.96
CA ARG A 62 -8.21 6.00 7.36
C ARG A 62 -6.95 6.47 8.09
N GLN A 63 -6.40 5.67 8.99
CA GLN A 63 -5.17 6.01 9.71
C GLN A 63 -3.98 6.18 8.77
N TRP A 64 -3.84 5.30 7.77
CA TRP A 64 -2.80 5.46 6.74
C TRP A 64 -3.04 6.67 5.85
N ALA A 65 -4.27 6.91 5.41
CA ALA A 65 -4.62 8.11 4.64
C ALA A 65 -4.27 9.40 5.41
N ASN A 66 -4.56 9.45 6.71
CA ASN A 66 -4.20 10.58 7.57
C ASN A 66 -2.68 10.77 7.68
N ARG A 67 -1.92 9.68 7.81
CA ARG A 67 -0.44 9.74 7.83
C ARG A 67 0.11 10.28 6.52
N CYS A 68 -0.39 9.79 5.39
CA CYS A 68 0.01 10.29 4.07
C CYS A 68 -0.34 11.78 3.90
N LEU A 69 -1.50 12.21 4.37
CA LEU A 69 -1.91 13.62 4.33
C LEU A 69 -1.01 14.51 5.19
N LEU A 70 -0.64 14.04 6.39
CA LEU A 70 0.27 14.77 7.28
C LEU A 70 1.68 14.82 6.68
N GLU A 71 2.17 13.70 6.13
CA GLU A 71 3.45 13.67 5.43
C GLU A 71 3.45 14.67 4.27
N MET A 72 2.40 14.71 3.46
CA MET A 72 2.27 15.64 2.34
C MET A 72 2.35 17.12 2.77
N LYS A 73 2.00 17.48 4.00
CA LYS A 73 2.14 18.86 4.50
C LYS A 73 3.60 19.25 4.77
N GLU A 74 4.47 18.27 5.00
CA GLU A 74 5.89 18.45 5.28
C GLU A 74 6.75 18.47 4.01
N HIS A 75 6.15 18.26 2.83
CA HIS A 75 6.85 18.26 1.55
C HIS A 75 6.17 19.19 0.54
N ASP A 76 6.96 19.95 -0.22
CA ASP A 76 6.43 20.85 -1.26
C ASP A 76 5.75 20.11 -2.42
N SER A 77 6.10 18.84 -2.61
CA SER A 77 5.69 18.06 -3.77
C SER A 77 5.38 16.61 -3.38
N ALA A 78 4.37 16.06 -4.06
CA ALA A 78 4.00 14.66 -3.95
C ALA A 78 3.45 14.14 -5.28
N TYR A 79 3.88 12.95 -5.70
CA TYR A 79 3.41 12.29 -6.91
C TYR A 79 2.80 10.94 -6.59
N PHE A 80 1.65 10.63 -7.20
CA PHE A 80 1.11 9.26 -7.18
C PHE A 80 1.52 8.55 -8.45
N VAL A 81 2.24 7.45 -8.30
CA VAL A 81 2.96 6.77 -9.37
C VAL A 81 2.50 5.32 -9.44
N THR A 82 2.20 4.86 -10.65
CA THR A 82 1.89 3.45 -10.92
C THR A 82 3.04 2.79 -11.67
N LEU A 83 3.82 1.98 -10.97
CA LEU A 83 4.93 1.18 -11.51
C LEU A 83 4.40 -0.16 -12.01
N THR A 84 4.13 -0.23 -13.31
CA THR A 84 3.68 -1.47 -13.96
C THR A 84 4.89 -2.17 -14.59
N TYR A 85 5.00 -3.49 -14.42
CA TYR A 85 6.00 -4.25 -15.15
C TYR A 85 5.73 -4.18 -16.64
N ASN A 86 6.78 -4.27 -17.46
CA ASN A 86 6.63 -4.56 -18.88
C ASN A 86 6.42 -6.07 -19.11
N ASP A 87 6.00 -6.47 -20.32
CA ASP A 87 5.57 -7.87 -20.58
C ASP A 87 6.72 -8.87 -20.45
N TRP A 88 7.95 -8.43 -20.67
CA TRP A 88 9.15 -9.26 -20.69
C TRP A 88 9.81 -9.42 -19.32
N HIS A 89 9.56 -8.50 -18.39
CA HIS A 89 10.24 -8.43 -17.10
C HIS A 89 9.27 -8.59 -15.92
N VAL A 90 8.02 -8.97 -16.18
CA VAL A 90 7.08 -9.30 -15.11
C VAL A 90 7.56 -10.57 -14.38
N PRO A 91 7.71 -10.54 -13.05
CA PRO A 91 8.12 -11.72 -12.31
C PRO A 91 7.10 -12.84 -12.44
N ILE A 92 7.59 -14.05 -12.72
CA ILE A 92 6.78 -15.26 -12.73
C ILE A 92 7.11 -16.08 -11.48
N SER A 93 6.07 -16.60 -10.84
CA SER A 93 6.13 -17.63 -9.82
C SER A 93 5.46 -18.88 -10.37
N HIS A 94 5.90 -20.03 -9.89
CA HIS A 94 5.35 -21.31 -10.29
C HIS A 94 4.60 -21.93 -9.12
N TYR A 95 3.48 -22.58 -9.41
CA TYR A 95 2.78 -23.42 -8.44
C TYR A 95 2.28 -24.68 -9.12
N ILE A 96 2.04 -25.72 -8.33
CA ILE A 96 1.43 -26.96 -8.80
C ILE A 96 -0.04 -26.89 -8.43
N ASP A 97 -0.92 -27.04 -9.41
CA ASP A 97 -2.34 -27.21 -9.13
C ASP A 97 -2.54 -28.56 -8.43
N GLN A 98 -2.99 -28.51 -7.17
CA GLN A 98 -3.16 -29.72 -6.35
C GLN A 98 -4.27 -30.64 -6.87
N THR A 99 -5.16 -30.12 -7.72
CA THR A 99 -6.29 -30.87 -8.28
C THR A 99 -5.89 -31.58 -9.57
N THR A 100 -5.19 -30.89 -10.47
CA THR A 100 -4.82 -31.42 -11.79
C THR A 100 -3.41 -32.01 -11.81
N GLY A 101 -2.54 -31.63 -10.86
CA GLY A 101 -1.13 -31.98 -10.84
C GLY A 101 -0.28 -31.18 -11.85
N GLU A 102 -0.88 -30.20 -12.53
CA GLU A 102 -0.22 -29.43 -13.57
C GLU A 102 0.69 -28.36 -12.98
N PHE A 103 1.79 -28.08 -13.69
CA PHE A 103 2.69 -26.98 -13.38
C PHE A 103 2.15 -25.70 -14.01
N CYS A 104 1.85 -24.70 -13.19
CA CYS A 104 1.23 -23.45 -13.62
C CYS A 104 2.12 -22.24 -13.32
N ASP A 105 2.16 -21.32 -14.28
CA ASP A 105 2.87 -20.05 -14.17
C ASP A 105 1.91 -18.93 -13.79
N VAL A 106 2.28 -18.15 -12.78
CA VAL A 106 1.52 -16.98 -12.34
C VAL A 106 2.42 -15.76 -12.23
N GLN A 107 1.94 -14.63 -12.76
CA GLN A 107 2.62 -13.35 -12.60
C GLN A 107 2.53 -12.90 -11.14
N THR A 108 3.64 -12.38 -10.60
CA THR A 108 3.75 -12.02 -9.18
C THR A 108 4.49 -10.71 -8.95
N LEU A 109 4.42 -10.21 -7.72
CA LEU A 109 5.14 -9.03 -7.25
C LEU A 109 6.39 -9.44 -6.48
N ARG A 110 7.55 -8.87 -6.83
CA ARG A 110 8.79 -9.03 -6.07
C ARG A 110 9.13 -7.75 -5.31
N LYS A 111 9.03 -7.80 -3.98
CA LYS A 111 9.37 -6.68 -3.09
C LYS A 111 10.76 -6.09 -3.37
N ARG A 112 11.72 -6.93 -3.78
CA ARG A 112 13.08 -6.51 -4.11
C ARG A 112 13.12 -5.48 -5.24
N ASP A 113 12.22 -5.58 -6.20
CA ASP A 113 12.18 -4.71 -7.38
C ASP A 113 11.77 -3.30 -6.97
N TYR A 114 10.75 -3.17 -6.11
CA TYR A 114 10.38 -1.88 -5.51
C TYR A 114 11.50 -1.30 -4.64
N GLN A 115 12.20 -2.14 -3.86
CA GLN A 115 13.34 -1.68 -3.06
C GLN A 115 14.49 -1.16 -3.94
N LEU A 116 14.76 -1.83 -5.06
CA LEU A 116 15.76 -1.41 -6.04
C LEU A 116 15.37 -0.10 -6.72
N PHE A 117 14.11 0.01 -7.12
CA PHE A 117 13.55 1.25 -7.65
C PHE A 117 13.78 2.42 -6.69
N MET A 118 13.41 2.28 -5.42
CA MET A 118 13.61 3.35 -4.43
C MET A 118 15.10 3.68 -4.19
N LYS A 119 16.00 2.70 -4.31
CA LYS A 119 17.45 2.94 -4.23
C LYS A 119 17.94 3.76 -5.44
N ARG A 120 17.58 3.35 -6.66
CA ARG A 120 17.93 4.08 -7.89
C ARG A 120 17.33 5.48 -7.92
N LEU A 121 16.08 5.62 -7.46
CA LEU A 121 15.40 6.91 -7.41
C LEU A 121 16.17 7.90 -6.52
N ARG A 122 16.55 7.48 -5.32
CA ARG A 122 17.34 8.32 -4.40
C ARG A 122 18.75 8.61 -4.92
N PHE A 123 19.32 7.70 -5.69
CA PHE A 123 20.61 7.92 -6.36
C PHE A 123 20.49 8.94 -7.49
N ALA A 124 19.40 8.89 -8.28
CA ALA A 124 19.16 9.82 -9.39
C ALA A 124 18.82 11.24 -8.91
N PHE A 125 18.24 11.37 -7.72
CA PHE A 125 17.85 12.65 -7.12
C PHE A 125 18.46 12.81 -5.71
N PRO A 126 19.81 12.94 -5.61
CA PRO A 126 20.51 12.90 -4.32
C PRO A 126 20.18 14.08 -3.39
N ASP A 127 19.83 15.23 -3.96
CA ASP A 127 19.49 16.46 -3.22
C ASP A 127 18.04 16.47 -2.71
N GLN A 128 17.24 15.46 -3.06
CA GLN A 128 15.82 15.40 -2.73
C GLN A 128 15.58 14.39 -1.59
N GLN A 129 14.92 14.84 -0.53
CA GLN A 129 14.58 13.98 0.61
C GLN A 129 13.34 13.12 0.33
N ILE A 130 13.53 12.09 -0.50
CA ILE A 130 12.41 11.28 -1.00
C ILE A 130 11.91 10.29 0.06
N ARG A 131 10.65 10.47 0.44
CA ARG A 131 9.84 9.54 1.24
C ARG A 131 8.76 8.91 0.39
N PHE A 132 8.20 7.80 0.87
CA PHE A 132 7.19 7.08 0.10
C PHE A 132 6.18 6.36 0.99
N TYR A 133 5.00 6.13 0.42
CA TYR A 133 4.04 5.13 0.85
C TYR A 133 3.68 4.29 -0.38
N ALA A 134 3.73 2.96 -0.29
CA ALA A 134 3.47 2.10 -1.46
C ALA A 134 2.75 0.80 -1.12
N ALA A 135 1.99 0.32 -2.10
CA ALA A 135 1.27 -0.94 -2.09
C ALA A 135 1.49 -1.67 -3.42
N GLY A 136 1.53 -3.00 -3.38
CA GLY A 136 1.53 -3.84 -4.57
C GLY A 136 0.13 -4.40 -4.82
N GLU A 137 -0.35 -4.31 -6.05
CA GLU A 137 -1.71 -4.67 -6.44
C GLU A 137 -1.71 -5.47 -7.75
N TYR A 138 -2.81 -6.18 -7.99
CA TYR A 138 -3.05 -6.94 -9.22
C TYR A 138 -4.23 -6.32 -9.96
N GLY A 139 -4.06 -6.07 -11.27
CA GLY A 139 -5.10 -5.46 -12.08
C GLY A 139 -6.39 -6.30 -12.11
N PRO A 140 -7.58 -5.68 -12.18
CA PRO A 140 -8.85 -6.39 -11.97
C PRO A 140 -9.22 -7.39 -13.08
N LYS A 141 -8.69 -7.18 -14.30
CA LYS A 141 -9.03 -8.02 -15.47
C LYS A 141 -7.94 -9.03 -15.80
N THR A 142 -6.71 -8.57 -15.90
CA THR A 142 -5.56 -9.37 -16.34
C THR A 142 -4.66 -9.82 -15.20
N TYR A 143 -4.99 -9.44 -13.96
CA TYR A 143 -4.13 -9.66 -12.78
C TYR A 143 -2.70 -9.18 -13.01
N ARG A 144 -2.52 -8.11 -13.80
CA ARG A 144 -1.19 -7.56 -14.06
C ARG A 144 -0.62 -7.01 -12.75
N PRO A 145 0.51 -7.54 -12.23
CA PRO A 145 1.13 -6.99 -11.04
C PRO A 145 1.66 -5.57 -11.31
N HIS A 146 1.43 -4.68 -10.36
CA HIS A 146 1.95 -3.32 -10.37
C HIS A 146 2.11 -2.80 -8.94
N TYR A 147 2.89 -1.74 -8.77
CA TYR A 147 2.98 -1.00 -7.52
C TYR A 147 2.32 0.37 -7.66
N HIS A 148 1.50 0.72 -6.67
CA HIS A 148 1.10 2.10 -6.44
C HIS A 148 2.00 2.70 -5.38
N ALA A 149 2.54 3.88 -5.64
CA ALA A 149 3.37 4.62 -4.70
C ALA A 149 2.97 6.09 -4.67
N ILE A 150 2.90 6.66 -3.47
CA ILE A 150 2.98 8.10 -3.27
C ILE A 150 4.45 8.41 -2.96
N LEU A 151 5.08 9.24 -3.78
CA LEU A 151 6.45 9.71 -3.60
C LEU A 151 6.38 11.16 -3.10
N PHE A 152 6.84 11.39 -1.87
CA PHE A 152 6.88 12.70 -1.22
C PHE A 152 8.27 13.30 -1.35
N GLY A 153 8.34 14.62 -1.59
CA GLY A 153 9.60 15.36 -1.70
C GLY A 153 10.34 15.14 -3.02
N LEU A 154 9.74 14.43 -3.98
CA LEU A 154 10.26 14.28 -5.34
C LEU A 154 9.83 15.49 -6.16
N LYS A 155 10.74 16.11 -6.92
CA LYS A 155 10.47 17.18 -7.89
C LYS A 155 10.95 16.70 -9.26
N LEU A 156 10.07 16.75 -10.25
CA LEU A 156 10.31 16.32 -11.62
C LEU A 156 10.13 17.51 -12.57
N ASP A 157 11.12 17.73 -13.43
CA ASP A 157 11.13 18.82 -14.40
C ASP A 157 10.76 18.36 -15.82
N ASP A 158 10.54 17.06 -16.03
CA ASP A 158 10.33 16.42 -17.33
C ASP A 158 8.94 15.76 -17.46
N LEU A 159 7.94 16.36 -16.83
CA LEU A 159 6.55 15.87 -16.89
C LEU A 159 5.88 16.26 -18.21
N GLU A 160 5.45 15.26 -18.95
CA GLU A 160 4.71 15.41 -20.21
C GLU A 160 3.29 14.83 -20.07
N PRO A 161 2.25 15.50 -20.58
CA PRO A 161 0.88 14.97 -20.52
C PRO A 161 0.75 13.68 -21.34
N TYR A 162 0.15 12.65 -20.75
CA TYR A 162 -0.01 11.33 -21.36
C TYR A 162 -1.47 10.98 -21.66
N GLY A 163 -2.42 11.39 -20.81
CA GLY A 163 -3.82 11.03 -20.98
C GLY A 163 -4.70 11.50 -19.83
N MET A 164 -5.91 10.96 -19.74
CA MET A 164 -6.86 11.24 -18.66
C MET A 164 -7.37 9.95 -18.02
N SER A 165 -7.60 9.98 -16.72
CA SER A 165 -8.27 8.89 -16.00
C SER A 165 -9.78 8.90 -16.24
N ASP A 166 -10.45 7.81 -15.89
CA ASP A 166 -11.92 7.70 -15.93
C ASP A 166 -12.62 8.77 -15.07
N GLN A 167 -11.90 9.31 -14.07
CA GLN A 167 -12.35 10.39 -13.19
C GLN A 167 -11.86 11.77 -13.65
N ASN A 168 -11.39 11.87 -14.90
CA ASN A 168 -10.92 13.09 -15.54
C ASN A 168 -9.69 13.75 -14.88
N TYR A 169 -8.81 12.93 -14.30
CA TYR A 169 -7.51 13.39 -13.80
C TYR A 169 -6.41 13.20 -14.85
N PRO A 170 -5.56 14.21 -15.08
CA PRO A 170 -4.50 14.10 -16.07
C PRO A 170 -3.40 13.13 -15.61
N TYR A 171 -3.04 12.22 -16.52
CA TYR A 171 -1.84 11.43 -16.45
C TYR A 171 -0.68 12.21 -17.04
N TYR A 172 0.47 12.07 -16.39
CA TYR A 172 1.74 12.53 -16.88
C TYR A 172 2.69 11.36 -17.06
N TRP A 173 3.67 11.55 -17.91
CA TRP A 173 4.82 10.69 -18.10
C TRP A 173 6.08 11.48 -17.75
N SER A 174 7.08 10.80 -17.19
CA SER A 174 8.39 11.38 -16.90
C SER A 174 9.46 10.41 -17.37
N LYS A 175 10.37 10.91 -18.21
CA LYS A 175 11.46 10.12 -18.79
C LYS A 175 12.47 9.70 -17.73
N SER A 176 12.78 10.60 -16.79
CA SER A 176 13.68 10.37 -15.67
C SER A 176 13.15 9.28 -14.75
N LEU A 177 11.86 9.33 -14.41
CA LEU A 177 11.22 8.33 -13.55
C LEU A 177 11.09 6.96 -14.26
N GLN A 178 10.77 6.97 -15.56
CA GLN A 178 10.76 5.75 -16.37
C GLN A 178 12.13 5.08 -16.41
N LYS A 179 13.20 5.86 -16.62
CA LYS A 179 14.58 5.37 -16.65
C LYS A 179 14.94 4.69 -15.31
N VAL A 180 14.59 5.31 -14.19
CA VAL A 180 14.82 4.73 -12.85
C VAL A 180 14.08 3.41 -12.65
N TRP A 181 12.85 3.28 -13.18
CA TRP A 181 12.10 2.03 -13.12
C TRP A 181 12.74 0.95 -14.02
N ASP A 182 13.08 1.30 -15.25
CA ASP A 182 13.65 0.41 -16.26
C ASP A 182 15.10 -0.02 -15.96
N GLU A 183 15.87 0.68 -15.12
CA GLU A 183 17.25 0.28 -14.79
C GLU A 183 17.33 -0.81 -13.69
N GLY A 184 16.25 -1.59 -13.52
CA GLY A 184 16.24 -2.85 -12.78
C GLY A 184 17.27 -3.84 -13.33
N GLU A 185 18.15 -4.38 -12.48
CA GLU A 185 19.10 -5.46 -12.82
C GLU A 185 18.38 -6.61 -13.55
N ASN A 186 18.45 -6.55 -14.89
CA ASN A 186 18.07 -7.52 -15.93
C ASN A 186 17.75 -6.83 -17.28
N LEU A 187 17.76 -5.50 -17.35
CA LEU A 187 17.38 -4.77 -18.57
C LEU A 187 18.54 -4.40 -19.52
N GLN A 188 19.77 -4.89 -19.29
CA GLN A 188 20.95 -4.43 -20.05
C GLN A 188 21.07 -4.95 -21.49
N ASN A 189 20.28 -5.92 -21.93
CA ASN A 189 20.37 -6.48 -23.29
C ASN A 189 18.99 -6.51 -23.96
N LEU A 190 18.54 -5.38 -24.53
CA LEU A 190 17.58 -5.22 -25.64
C LEU A 190 16.95 -3.81 -25.62
N TYR A 191 17.79 -2.77 -25.62
CA TYR A 191 17.34 -1.37 -25.51
C TYR A 191 16.72 -0.78 -26.79
N GLU A 192 16.58 -1.53 -27.88
CA GLU A 192 16.30 -0.93 -29.20
C GLU A 192 14.90 -1.12 -29.80
N LYS A 193 13.98 -1.96 -29.30
CA LYS A 193 12.76 -2.28 -30.10
C LYS A 193 11.45 -2.56 -29.36
N VAL A 194 11.06 -1.79 -28.35
CA VAL A 194 9.71 -1.98 -27.76
C VAL A 194 9.01 -0.65 -27.47
N GLU A 195 7.79 -0.51 -27.99
CA GLU A 195 6.80 0.49 -27.57
C GLU A 195 6.55 0.35 -26.07
N LYS A 196 7.10 1.27 -25.28
CA LYS A 196 6.92 1.28 -23.83
C LYS A 196 5.52 1.80 -23.52
N LYS A 197 4.76 1.07 -22.71
CA LYS A 197 3.63 1.69 -21.99
C LYS A 197 4.23 2.61 -20.93
N PRO A 198 4.05 3.94 -21.04
CA PRO A 198 4.70 4.87 -20.14
C PRO A 198 4.16 4.71 -18.73
N LEU A 199 5.06 4.91 -17.77
CA LEU A 199 4.76 5.03 -16.36
C LEU A 199 3.70 6.13 -16.16
N GLN A 200 2.60 5.78 -15.51
CA GLN A 200 1.54 6.72 -15.20
C GLN A 200 1.89 7.48 -13.91
N VAL A 201 2.03 8.79 -14.03
CA VAL A 201 2.31 9.72 -12.94
C VAL A 201 1.12 10.66 -12.76
N TYR A 202 0.66 10.83 -11.54
CA TYR A 202 -0.35 11.79 -11.15
C TYR A 202 0.30 12.89 -10.31
N GLN A 203 0.17 14.13 -10.76
CA GLN A 203 0.72 15.31 -10.10
C GLN A 203 -0.16 15.82 -8.93
N ASN A 204 -1.40 15.32 -8.82
CA ASN A 204 -2.37 15.79 -7.81
C ASN A 204 -2.85 14.66 -6.89
N VAL A 205 -1.99 14.27 -5.95
CA VAL A 205 -2.29 13.27 -4.90
C VAL A 205 -3.51 13.66 -4.03
N LEU A 206 -3.74 14.97 -3.83
CA LEU A 206 -4.85 15.51 -3.04
C LEU A 206 -6.22 15.07 -3.55
N GLN A 207 -6.42 15.06 -4.87
CA GLN A 207 -7.69 14.66 -5.48
C GLN A 207 -7.92 13.14 -5.39
N TYR A 208 -6.87 12.32 -5.48
CA TYR A 208 -6.98 10.87 -5.26
C TYR A 208 -7.30 10.53 -3.80
N ILE A 209 -6.64 11.18 -2.83
CA ILE A 209 -6.90 10.99 -1.39
C ILE A 209 -8.30 11.51 -1.00
N GLN A 210 -8.78 12.61 -1.59
CA GLN A 210 -10.14 13.09 -1.38
C GLN A 210 -11.20 12.25 -2.11
N GLY A 211 -10.90 11.71 -3.30
CA GLY A 211 -11.78 10.77 -4.02
C GLY A 211 -12.03 9.46 -3.26
N CYS A 212 -11.07 9.01 -2.44
CA CYS A 212 -11.30 7.93 -1.48
C CYS A 212 -12.33 8.27 -0.38
N LYS A 213 -12.65 9.55 -0.13
CA LYS A 213 -13.77 9.92 0.76
C LYS A 213 -15.12 9.81 0.05
N GLU A 214 -15.17 10.07 -1.25
CA GLU A 214 -16.42 10.08 -2.03
C GLU A 214 -16.85 8.70 -2.52
N SER A 215 -15.91 7.75 -2.70
CA SER A 215 -16.23 6.34 -2.95
C SER A 215 -16.72 5.57 -1.71
N ILE A 216 -16.86 6.24 -0.55
CA ILE A 216 -17.38 5.69 0.71
C ILE A 216 -18.73 6.33 1.10
N THR A 217 -19.49 6.89 0.14
CA THR A 217 -20.95 6.94 0.35
C THR A 217 -21.46 5.50 0.32
N PRO A 218 -22.13 5.02 1.40
CA PRO A 218 -22.84 3.74 1.31
C PRO A 218 -23.79 3.86 0.13
N LEU A 219 -23.94 2.78 -0.66
CA LEU A 219 -25.09 2.62 -1.54
C LEU A 219 -26.35 2.88 -0.71
N ALA A 220 -26.83 4.11 -0.73
CA ALA A 220 -28.10 4.48 -0.17
C ALA A 220 -29.11 3.68 -0.98
N LYS A 221 -29.78 2.75 -0.30
CA LYS A 221 -30.89 1.92 -0.79
C LYS A 221 -31.55 2.56 -2.01
N GLN A 222 -31.32 2.00 -3.20
CA GLN A 222 -32.22 2.19 -4.31
C GLN A 222 -33.60 1.68 -3.83
N LYS A 223 -34.47 2.62 -3.51
CA LYS A 223 -35.87 2.36 -3.21
C LYS A 223 -36.60 2.21 -4.54
N ARG A 224 -37.24 1.05 -4.67
CA ARG A 224 -38.26 0.62 -5.64
C ARG A 224 -37.76 0.31 -7.04
#